data_AF-D7CGW0-F1
#
_entry.id   AF-D7CGW0-F1
#
_cell.length_a   1.000
_cell.length_b   1.000
_cell.length_c   1.000
_cell.angle_alpha   90.00
_cell.angle_beta   90.00
_cell.angle_gamma   90.00
#
_symmetry.space_group_name_H-M   'P 1'
#
loop_
_entity.id
_entity.type
_entity.pdbx_description
1 polymer ?
#
loop_
_entity_poly.entity_id
_entity_poly.type
_entity_poly.pdbx_seq_one_letter_code
_entity_poly.pdbx_strand_id
1 'polypeptide(L)'
;MDQPPVPASVTSVITSGKLPSEFTAFFTPAGELTDETYWSHVASAVEAYLATARVDENVRGALALAGAYGWLDSLDDGADPDQMDEDSDRSIALLREAEAHGIDEDETYELWRYAEHIGSRAAELNDYLAEMDAYVAKHGATPQGRLDAKLGQAHELYSAGERAAAIVLFREVAEIDPWGGEFSGCFDRIDIGWCRLLHDAAQVEGPEAARKIWQEARVHHRAARFPVTMHAWPLVEMLLGTGVPDIIEVIIHEWLDAAIEDGRGEVPVTEDEHRVYELALAELEGSPHR
;
A
#
# COMPACT_ATOMS: atom_id res chain seq x y z
N MET A 1 -9.96 3.57 -8.60
CA MET A 1 -11.15 4.39 -8.91
C MET A 1 -11.87 4.55 -7.60
N ASP A 2 -12.34 5.75 -7.25
CA ASP A 2 -13.08 5.91 -5.99
C ASP A 2 -14.46 5.27 -6.12
N GLN A 3 -15.00 4.75 -5.02
CA GLN A 3 -16.35 4.22 -5.01
C GLN A 3 -17.36 5.34 -5.34
N PRO A 4 -18.34 5.10 -6.23
CA PRO A 4 -19.41 6.04 -6.48
C PRO A 4 -20.21 6.37 -5.22
N PRO A 5 -20.88 7.53 -5.12
CA PRO A 5 -21.77 7.83 -4.02
C PRO A 5 -23.02 6.92 -4.03
N VAL A 6 -23.72 6.84 -2.90
CA VAL A 6 -25.01 6.13 -2.78
C VAL A 6 -26.00 6.65 -3.85
N PRO A 7 -26.64 5.77 -4.65
CA PRO A 7 -27.59 6.20 -5.67
C PRO A 7 -28.79 6.97 -5.13
N ALA A 8 -29.37 7.84 -5.94
CA ALA A 8 -30.45 8.74 -5.55
C ALA A 8 -31.75 7.98 -5.24
N SER A 9 -32.06 6.95 -6.02
CA SER A 9 -33.20 6.05 -5.84
C SER A 9 -33.09 5.24 -4.54
N VAL A 10 -31.88 4.85 -4.13
CA VAL A 10 -31.63 4.20 -2.84
C VAL A 10 -31.92 5.18 -1.70
N THR A 11 -31.34 6.37 -1.77
CA THR A 11 -31.56 7.45 -0.79
C THR A 11 -33.04 7.80 -0.65
N SER A 12 -33.75 7.89 -1.79
CA SER A 12 -35.18 8.16 -1.87
C SER A 12 -36.00 7.06 -1.19
N VAL A 13 -35.70 5.78 -1.46
CA VAL A 13 -36.44 4.66 -0.83
C VAL A 13 -36.23 4.64 0.67
N ILE A 14 -35.01 4.84 1.16
CA ILE A 14 -34.68 4.86 2.59
C ILE A 14 -35.47 5.96 3.31
N THR A 15 -35.50 7.17 2.73
CA THR A 15 -36.12 8.35 3.37
C THR A 15 -37.64 8.46 3.15
N SER A 16 -38.20 7.75 2.17
CA SER A 16 -39.63 7.83 1.81
C SER A 16 -40.58 7.14 2.80
N GLY A 17 -40.06 6.37 3.75
CA GLY A 17 -40.86 5.53 4.66
C GLY A 17 -41.52 4.32 3.97
N LYS A 18 -41.16 4.04 2.71
CA LYS A 18 -41.63 2.86 1.95
C LYS A 18 -40.67 1.67 2.03
N LEU A 19 -39.57 1.82 2.76
CA LEU A 19 -38.62 0.76 3.00
C LEU A 19 -39.33 -0.41 3.74
N PRO A 20 -39.15 -1.68 3.32
CA PRO A 20 -39.70 -2.80 4.07
C PRO A 20 -39.19 -2.80 5.51
N SER A 21 -40.05 -3.23 6.44
CA SER A 21 -39.80 -3.14 7.88
C SER A 21 -38.48 -3.79 8.32
N GLU A 22 -38.10 -4.85 7.62
CA GLU A 22 -36.90 -5.66 7.80
C GLU A 22 -35.62 -4.84 7.63
N PHE A 23 -35.65 -3.76 6.83
CA PHE A 23 -34.49 -2.91 6.57
C PHE A 23 -34.50 -1.62 7.37
N THR A 24 -35.62 -1.24 8.00
CA THR A 24 -35.73 0.02 8.74
C THR A 24 -34.74 0.12 9.91
N ALA A 25 -34.32 -1.01 10.47
CA ALA A 25 -33.35 -1.06 11.56
C ALA A 25 -31.92 -0.69 11.12
N PHE A 26 -31.61 -0.78 9.82
CA PHE A 26 -30.28 -0.47 9.31
C PHE A 26 -30.00 1.04 9.25
N PHE A 27 -31.05 1.85 9.14
CA PHE A 27 -30.93 3.28 8.86
C PHE A 27 -31.48 4.13 10.01
N THR A 28 -30.84 5.28 10.24
CA THR A 28 -31.37 6.34 11.10
C THR A 28 -32.58 7.00 10.42
N PRO A 29 -33.41 7.76 11.17
CA PRO A 29 -34.50 8.53 10.57
C PRO A 29 -34.04 9.57 9.53
N ALA A 30 -32.76 9.96 9.54
CA ALA A 30 -32.17 10.86 8.54
C ALA A 30 -31.73 10.12 7.26
N GLY A 31 -31.78 8.78 7.24
CA GLY A 31 -31.41 7.94 6.11
C GLY A 31 -29.93 7.53 6.08
N GLU A 32 -29.19 7.80 7.15
CA GLU A 32 -27.80 7.37 7.33
C GLU A 32 -27.76 5.94 7.87
N LEU A 33 -26.69 5.17 7.64
CA LEU A 33 -26.50 3.90 8.33
C LEU A 33 -26.37 4.12 9.84
N THR A 34 -26.89 3.18 10.63
CA THR A 34 -26.66 3.15 12.08
C THR A 34 -25.21 2.76 12.40
N ASP A 35 -24.68 3.22 13.53
CA ASP A 35 -23.29 2.95 13.96
C ASP A 35 -22.95 1.44 14.09
N GLU A 36 -23.95 0.57 14.17
CA GLU A 36 -23.79 -0.89 14.28
C GLU A 36 -23.95 -1.62 12.94
N THR A 37 -24.20 -0.88 11.84
CA THR A 37 -24.51 -1.46 10.53
C THR A 37 -23.52 -1.02 9.46
N TYR A 38 -23.08 -1.98 8.66
CA TYR A 38 -22.32 -1.74 7.44
C TYR A 38 -23.18 -2.05 6.20
N TRP A 39 -22.78 -1.48 5.07
CA TRP A 39 -23.42 -1.70 3.79
C TRP A 39 -23.42 -3.18 3.34
N SER A 40 -22.43 -3.97 3.75
CA SER A 40 -22.43 -5.44 3.57
C SER A 40 -23.61 -6.15 4.26
N HIS A 41 -24.04 -5.65 5.42
CA HIS A 41 -25.22 -6.17 6.11
C HIS A 41 -26.49 -5.87 5.32
N VAL A 42 -26.58 -4.68 4.73
CA VAL A 42 -27.69 -4.28 3.85
C VAL A 42 -27.71 -5.17 2.60
N ALA A 43 -26.56 -5.37 1.95
CA ALA A 43 -26.43 -6.22 0.77
C ALA A 43 -26.91 -7.66 1.02
N SER A 44 -26.40 -8.27 2.09
CA SER A 44 -26.80 -9.63 2.49
C SER A 44 -28.30 -9.74 2.77
N ALA A 45 -28.88 -8.74 3.46
CA ALA A 45 -30.30 -8.72 3.77
C ALA A 45 -31.16 -8.51 2.52
N VAL A 46 -30.72 -7.66 1.58
CA VAL A 46 -31.41 -7.39 0.32
C VAL A 46 -31.48 -8.66 -0.52
N GLU A 47 -30.37 -9.37 -0.71
CA GLU A 47 -30.37 -10.62 -1.47
C GLU A 47 -31.33 -11.65 -0.89
N ALA A 48 -31.27 -11.85 0.43
CA ALA A 48 -32.15 -12.79 1.12
C ALA A 48 -33.64 -12.42 0.96
N TYR A 49 -33.94 -11.12 0.97
CA TYR A 49 -35.30 -10.61 0.78
C TYR A 49 -35.78 -10.75 -0.67
N LEU A 50 -34.92 -10.43 -1.64
CA LEU A 50 -35.20 -10.55 -3.08
C LEU A 50 -35.43 -11.99 -3.52
N ALA A 51 -34.80 -12.95 -2.85
CA ALA A 51 -35.04 -14.38 -3.07
C ALA A 51 -36.46 -14.83 -2.65
N THR A 52 -37.22 -14.00 -1.93
CA THR A 52 -38.60 -14.33 -1.53
C THR A 52 -39.62 -14.00 -2.63
N ALA A 53 -40.65 -14.82 -2.79
CA ALA A 53 -41.67 -14.65 -3.83
C ALA A 53 -42.68 -13.49 -3.60
N ARG A 54 -42.44 -12.59 -2.63
CA ARG A 54 -43.43 -11.61 -2.16
C ARG A 54 -42.90 -10.17 -2.06
N VAL A 55 -41.86 -9.84 -2.79
CA VAL A 55 -41.30 -8.48 -2.81
C VAL A 55 -42.27 -7.53 -3.49
N ASP A 56 -42.43 -6.32 -2.94
CA ASP A 56 -43.18 -5.25 -3.59
C ASP A 56 -42.39 -4.72 -4.81
N GLU A 57 -42.97 -4.91 -5.99
CA GLU A 57 -42.39 -4.52 -7.28
C GLU A 57 -42.07 -3.01 -7.36
N ASN A 58 -42.73 -2.16 -6.57
CA ASN A 58 -42.48 -0.71 -6.59
C ASN A 58 -41.18 -0.29 -5.90
N VAL A 59 -40.60 -1.15 -5.04
CA VAL A 59 -39.34 -0.87 -4.33
C VAL A 59 -38.24 -1.85 -4.70
N ARG A 60 -38.58 -2.92 -5.43
CA ARG A 60 -37.67 -4.00 -5.84
C ARG A 60 -36.41 -3.49 -6.51
N GLY A 61 -36.55 -2.61 -7.51
CA GLY A 61 -35.40 -2.06 -8.24
C GLY A 61 -34.46 -1.25 -7.33
N ALA A 62 -35.02 -0.39 -6.47
CA ALA A 62 -34.23 0.42 -5.55
C ALA A 62 -33.57 -0.42 -4.43
N LEU A 63 -34.22 -1.50 -3.97
CA LEU A 63 -33.62 -2.44 -3.03
C LEU A 63 -32.46 -3.20 -3.68
N ALA A 64 -32.65 -3.71 -4.90
CA ALA A 64 -31.57 -4.38 -5.65
C ALA A 64 -30.37 -3.44 -5.85
N LEU A 65 -30.62 -2.18 -6.21
CA LEU A 65 -29.58 -1.15 -6.32
C LEU A 65 -28.85 -0.89 -4.99
N ALA A 66 -29.57 -0.87 -3.86
CA ALA A 66 -28.97 -0.73 -2.53
C ALA A 66 -28.08 -1.94 -2.18
N GLY A 67 -28.49 -3.15 -2.58
CA GLY A 67 -27.68 -4.34 -2.38
C GLY A 67 -26.42 -4.36 -3.25
N ALA A 68 -26.54 -3.94 -4.52
CA ALA A 68 -25.41 -3.81 -5.43
C ALA A 68 -24.36 -2.82 -4.91
N TYR A 69 -24.83 -1.65 -4.46
CA TYR A 69 -23.98 -0.68 -3.77
C TYR A 69 -23.33 -1.30 -2.53
N GLY A 70 -24.10 -2.04 -1.75
CA GLY A 70 -23.65 -2.55 -0.48
C GLY A 70 -22.52 -3.57 -0.56
N TRP A 71 -22.52 -4.43 -1.59
CA TRP A 71 -21.40 -5.34 -1.85
C TRP A 71 -20.14 -4.61 -2.30
N LEU A 72 -20.28 -3.57 -3.11
CA LEU A 72 -19.14 -2.79 -3.60
C LEU A 72 -18.50 -1.94 -2.50
N ASP A 73 -19.31 -1.40 -1.59
CA ASP A 73 -18.85 -0.62 -0.43
C ASP A 73 -17.96 -1.45 0.52
N SER A 74 -18.27 -2.75 0.65
CA SER A 74 -17.52 -3.63 1.54
C SER A 74 -16.17 -4.10 1.01
N LEU A 75 -15.79 -3.69 -0.20
CA LEU A 75 -14.55 -4.09 -0.86
C LEU A 75 -13.43 -3.05 -0.72
N ASP A 76 -13.61 -2.07 0.18
CA ASP A 76 -12.57 -1.08 0.50
C ASP A 76 -11.28 -1.75 1.03
N ASP A 77 -10.15 -1.10 0.70
CA ASP A 77 -8.75 -1.56 0.75
C ASP A 77 -8.46 -2.84 1.59
N GLY A 78 -8.21 -3.95 0.88
CA GLY A 78 -7.62 -5.17 1.46
C GLY A 78 -8.46 -6.44 1.39
N ALA A 79 -9.53 -6.46 0.60
CA ALA A 79 -10.31 -7.67 0.35
C ALA A 79 -9.49 -8.74 -0.41
N ASP A 80 -9.70 -10.00 -0.03
CA ASP A 80 -9.19 -11.18 -0.73
C ASP A 80 -9.67 -11.14 -2.20
N PRO A 81 -8.81 -11.35 -3.22
CA PRO A 81 -9.24 -11.35 -4.62
C PRO A 81 -10.40 -12.31 -4.92
N ASP A 82 -10.50 -13.45 -4.22
CA ASP A 82 -11.66 -14.35 -4.39
C ASP A 82 -12.95 -13.69 -3.89
N GLN A 83 -12.88 -12.94 -2.79
CA GLN A 83 -14.01 -12.18 -2.28
C GLN A 83 -14.36 -11.00 -3.20
N MET A 84 -13.35 -10.30 -3.72
CA MET A 84 -13.56 -9.21 -4.69
C MET A 84 -14.29 -9.69 -5.94
N ASP A 85 -13.93 -10.85 -6.47
CA ASP A 85 -14.59 -11.47 -7.63
C ASP A 85 -16.04 -11.86 -7.30
N GLU A 86 -16.27 -12.57 -6.19
CA GLU A 86 -17.60 -13.02 -5.77
C GLU A 86 -18.56 -11.84 -5.49
N ASP A 87 -18.12 -10.85 -4.72
CA ASP A 87 -18.95 -9.71 -4.34
C ASP A 87 -19.19 -8.76 -5.54
N SER A 88 -18.23 -8.68 -6.48
CA SER A 88 -18.44 -8.01 -7.79
C SER A 88 -19.52 -8.72 -8.61
N ASP A 89 -19.45 -10.06 -8.73
CA ASP A 89 -20.45 -10.84 -9.46
C ASP A 89 -21.85 -10.73 -8.85
N ARG A 90 -21.95 -10.72 -7.51
CA ARG A 90 -23.20 -10.46 -6.79
C ARG A 90 -23.73 -9.06 -7.07
N SER A 91 -22.86 -8.05 -7.02
CA SER A 91 -23.25 -6.68 -7.37
C SER A 91 -23.78 -6.57 -8.81
N ILE A 92 -23.09 -7.18 -9.77
CA ILE A 92 -23.51 -7.25 -11.18
C ILE A 92 -24.89 -7.90 -11.34
N ALA A 93 -25.15 -9.00 -10.62
CA ALA A 93 -26.45 -9.65 -10.65
C ALA A 93 -27.57 -8.73 -10.10
N LEU A 94 -27.28 -7.97 -9.04
CA LEU A 94 -28.21 -7.02 -8.44
C LEU A 94 -28.42 -5.75 -9.28
N LEU A 95 -27.40 -5.27 -10.00
CA LEU A 95 -27.55 -4.16 -10.95
C LEU A 95 -28.49 -4.54 -12.09
N ARG A 96 -28.35 -5.76 -12.64
CA ARG A 96 -29.28 -6.29 -13.65
C ARG A 96 -30.71 -6.38 -13.13
N GLU A 97 -30.89 -6.82 -11.89
CA GLU A 97 -32.19 -6.87 -11.23
C GLU A 97 -32.76 -5.46 -11.04
N ALA A 98 -31.94 -4.48 -10.66
CA ALA A 98 -32.36 -3.09 -10.50
C ALA A 98 -32.91 -2.51 -11.81
N GLU A 99 -32.19 -2.69 -12.91
CA GLU A 99 -32.59 -2.21 -14.25
C GLU A 99 -33.84 -2.93 -14.77
N ALA A 100 -33.93 -4.24 -14.58
CA ALA A 100 -35.11 -5.02 -14.95
C ALA A 100 -36.39 -4.55 -14.22
N HIS A 101 -36.23 -3.91 -13.06
CA HIS A 101 -37.31 -3.40 -12.22
C HIS A 101 -37.38 -1.85 -12.20
N GLY A 102 -36.89 -1.21 -13.26
CA GLY A 102 -37.21 0.18 -13.59
C GLY A 102 -36.26 1.24 -13.05
N ILE A 103 -35.07 0.86 -12.57
CA ILE A 103 -33.95 1.80 -12.39
C ILE A 103 -33.36 2.14 -13.76
N ASP A 104 -33.05 3.42 -13.96
CA ASP A 104 -32.47 3.91 -15.21
C ASP A 104 -30.99 3.56 -15.33
N GLU A 105 -30.55 3.22 -16.54
CA GLU A 105 -29.14 2.88 -16.82
C GLU A 105 -28.18 4.04 -16.50
N ASP A 106 -28.62 5.30 -16.61
CA ASP A 106 -27.80 6.45 -16.24
C ASP A 106 -27.51 6.49 -14.72
N GLU A 107 -28.40 5.93 -13.90
CA GLU A 107 -28.22 5.85 -12.44
C GLU A 107 -27.32 4.68 -12.02
N THR A 108 -27.35 3.55 -12.76
CA THR A 108 -26.51 2.38 -12.48
C THR A 108 -25.11 2.48 -13.10
N TYR A 109 -24.92 3.36 -14.09
CA TYR A 109 -23.71 3.45 -14.91
C TYR A 109 -22.38 3.45 -14.14
N GLU A 110 -22.24 4.32 -13.13
CA GLU A 110 -20.98 4.42 -12.37
C GLU A 110 -20.74 3.18 -11.48
N LEU A 111 -21.80 2.55 -10.96
CA LEU A 111 -21.67 1.30 -10.20
C LEU A 111 -21.29 0.13 -11.10
N TRP A 112 -21.80 0.06 -12.33
CA TRP A 112 -21.35 -0.91 -13.33
C TRP A 112 -19.86 -0.81 -13.58
N ARG A 113 -19.37 0.41 -13.86
CA ARG A 113 -17.95 0.64 -14.11
C ARG A 113 -17.08 0.29 -12.90
N TYR A 114 -17.57 0.58 -11.70
CA TYR A 114 -16.87 0.25 -10.48
C TYR A 114 -16.82 -1.27 -10.25
N ALA A 115 -17.93 -1.99 -10.42
CA ALA A 115 -17.97 -3.44 -10.32
C ALA A 115 -17.02 -4.11 -11.34
N GLU A 116 -17.07 -3.71 -12.60
CA GLU A 116 -16.14 -4.20 -13.64
C GLU A 116 -14.68 -3.91 -13.29
N HIS A 117 -14.40 -2.74 -12.73
CA HIS A 117 -13.07 -2.39 -12.26
C HIS A 117 -12.60 -3.31 -11.14
N ILE A 118 -13.46 -3.61 -10.16
CA ILE A 118 -13.15 -4.51 -9.05
C ILE A 118 -12.93 -5.93 -9.55
N GLY A 119 -13.80 -6.48 -10.40
CA GLY A 119 -13.60 -7.81 -10.99
C GLY A 119 -12.30 -7.90 -11.82
N SER A 120 -11.98 -6.85 -12.59
CA SER A 120 -10.70 -6.76 -13.30
C SER A 120 -9.50 -6.76 -12.34
N ARG A 121 -9.59 -6.05 -11.21
CA ARG A 121 -8.55 -6.02 -10.18
C ARG A 121 -8.40 -7.36 -9.46
N ALA A 122 -9.51 -8.04 -9.18
CA ALA A 122 -9.51 -9.38 -8.61
C ALA A 122 -8.77 -10.37 -9.51
N ALA A 123 -9.05 -10.34 -10.82
CA ALA A 123 -8.35 -11.16 -11.80
C ALA A 123 -6.84 -10.85 -11.87
N GLU A 124 -6.46 -9.57 -11.92
CA GLU A 124 -5.05 -9.14 -11.89
C GLU A 124 -4.32 -9.65 -10.63
N LEU A 125 -4.97 -9.59 -9.46
CA LEU A 125 -4.42 -10.07 -8.19
C LEU A 125 -4.32 -11.61 -8.15
N ASN A 126 -5.33 -12.32 -8.66
CA ASN A 126 -5.31 -13.78 -8.73
C ASN A 126 -4.21 -14.29 -9.65
N ASP A 127 -4.01 -13.66 -10.81
CA ASP A 127 -2.87 -13.97 -11.69
C ASP A 127 -1.54 -13.73 -10.97
N TYR A 128 -1.40 -12.60 -10.25
CA TYR A 128 -0.20 -12.30 -9.45
C TYR A 128 0.05 -13.35 -8.35
N LEU A 129 -0.99 -13.76 -7.61
CA LEU A 129 -0.88 -14.78 -6.55
C LEU A 129 -0.47 -16.13 -7.14
N ALA A 130 -1.05 -16.53 -8.27
CA ALA A 130 -0.68 -17.76 -8.96
C ALA A 130 0.78 -17.74 -9.45
N GLU A 131 1.24 -16.60 -9.99
CA GLU A 131 2.64 -16.40 -10.35
C GLU A 131 3.57 -16.49 -9.13
N MET A 132 3.17 -15.88 -8.01
CA MET A 132 3.92 -15.92 -6.76
C MET A 132 3.98 -17.35 -6.19
N ASP A 133 2.88 -18.10 -6.19
CA ASP A 133 2.83 -19.49 -5.74
C ASP A 133 3.73 -20.39 -6.61
N ALA A 134 3.67 -20.22 -7.93
CA ALA A 134 4.56 -20.92 -8.85
C ALA A 134 6.04 -20.58 -8.59
N TYR A 135 6.32 -19.31 -8.29
CA TYR A 135 7.65 -18.86 -7.91
C TYR A 135 8.11 -19.50 -6.60
N VAL A 136 7.29 -19.46 -5.54
CA VAL A 136 7.60 -20.06 -4.23
C VAL A 136 7.79 -21.56 -4.37
N ALA A 137 6.96 -22.25 -5.15
CA ALA A 137 7.13 -23.69 -5.41
C ALA A 137 8.47 -24.02 -6.09
N LYS A 138 8.96 -23.15 -6.97
CA LYS A 138 10.23 -23.32 -7.68
C LYS A 138 11.44 -22.93 -6.83
N HIS A 139 11.34 -21.88 -6.04
CA HIS A 139 12.48 -21.23 -5.36
C HIS A 139 12.50 -21.45 -3.84
N GLY A 140 11.44 -22.00 -3.26
CA GLY A 140 11.29 -22.31 -1.83
C GLY A 140 10.94 -21.11 -0.94
N ALA A 141 10.94 -19.89 -1.49
CA ALA A 141 10.62 -18.65 -0.79
C ALA A 141 10.22 -17.57 -1.81
N THR A 142 9.57 -16.49 -1.35
CA THR A 142 9.27 -15.31 -2.17
C THR A 142 10.56 -14.55 -2.55
N PRO A 143 10.56 -13.69 -3.59
CA PRO A 143 11.73 -12.88 -3.92
C PRO A 143 12.23 -12.08 -2.71
N GLN A 144 11.30 -11.42 -1.99
CA GLN A 144 11.61 -10.71 -0.75
C GLN A 144 12.21 -11.64 0.32
N GLY A 145 11.60 -12.80 0.56
CA GLY A 145 12.10 -13.77 1.56
C GLY A 145 13.51 -14.27 1.25
N ARG A 146 13.87 -14.37 -0.03
CA ARG A 146 15.24 -14.73 -0.45
C ARG A 146 16.24 -13.60 -0.18
N LEU A 147 15.85 -12.34 -0.40
CA LEU A 147 16.71 -11.20 -0.07
C LEU A 147 16.85 -11.04 1.45
N ASP A 148 15.77 -11.22 2.20
CA ASP A 148 15.79 -11.18 3.67
C ASP A 148 16.72 -12.27 4.24
N ALA A 149 16.65 -13.50 3.72
CA ALA A 149 17.57 -14.57 4.11
C ALA A 149 19.04 -14.23 3.81
N LYS A 150 19.31 -13.62 2.65
CA LYS A 150 20.65 -13.23 2.23
C LYS A 150 21.21 -12.07 3.07
N LEU A 151 20.39 -11.06 3.36
CA LEU A 151 20.72 -9.96 4.26
C LEU A 151 20.96 -10.46 5.70
N GLY A 152 20.15 -11.42 6.16
CA GLY A 152 20.33 -12.10 7.45
C GLY A 152 21.69 -12.79 7.52
N GLN A 153 22.04 -13.60 6.52
CA GLN A 153 23.35 -14.24 6.43
C GLN A 153 24.50 -13.22 6.41
N ALA A 154 24.37 -12.14 5.63
CA ALA A 154 25.37 -11.08 5.59
C ALA A 154 25.57 -10.44 6.98
N HIS A 155 24.49 -10.21 7.71
CA HIS A 155 24.55 -9.67 9.07
C HIS A 155 25.20 -10.63 10.08
N GLU A 156 24.90 -11.92 10.00
CA GLU A 156 25.53 -12.95 10.84
C GLU A 156 27.03 -13.01 10.62
N LEU A 157 27.48 -13.03 9.35
CA LEU A 157 28.90 -13.00 9.00
C LEU A 157 29.59 -11.73 9.52
N TYR A 158 28.94 -10.57 9.36
CA TYR A 158 29.48 -9.30 9.84
C TYR A 158 29.66 -9.33 11.37
N SER A 159 28.65 -9.83 12.09
CA SER A 159 28.66 -9.94 13.55
C SER A 159 29.68 -10.96 14.07
N ALA A 160 29.98 -12.00 13.28
CA ALA A 160 31.04 -12.97 13.56
C ALA A 160 32.45 -12.44 13.27
N GLY A 161 32.59 -11.22 12.73
CA GLY A 161 33.86 -10.63 12.32
C GLY A 161 34.35 -11.07 10.94
N GLU A 162 33.55 -11.83 10.20
CA GLU A 162 33.81 -12.23 8.81
C GLU A 162 33.45 -11.11 7.82
N ARG A 163 33.95 -9.89 8.08
CA ARG A 163 33.62 -8.66 7.35
C ARG A 163 33.69 -8.82 5.84
N ALA A 164 34.78 -9.40 5.32
CA ALA A 164 34.97 -9.53 3.87
C ALA A 164 33.87 -10.37 3.21
N ALA A 165 33.44 -11.46 3.86
CA ALA A 165 32.37 -12.32 3.35
C ALA A 165 31.00 -11.62 3.44
N ALA A 166 30.75 -10.91 4.53
CA ALA A 166 29.53 -10.11 4.70
C ALA A 166 29.38 -9.03 3.61
N ILE A 167 30.46 -8.31 3.31
CA ILE A 167 30.46 -7.24 2.30
C ILE A 167 30.16 -7.77 0.89
N VAL A 168 30.65 -8.98 0.57
CA VAL A 168 30.28 -9.65 -0.69
C VAL A 168 28.77 -9.86 -0.75
N LEU A 169 28.14 -10.38 0.31
CA LEU A 169 26.70 -10.62 0.31
C LEU A 169 25.88 -9.33 0.27
N PHE A 170 26.28 -8.29 1.03
CA PHE A 170 25.62 -6.98 0.95
C PHE A 170 25.71 -6.40 -0.46
N ARG A 171 26.86 -6.53 -1.12
CA ARG A 171 27.04 -6.09 -2.51
C ARG A 171 26.17 -6.85 -3.48
N GLU A 172 26.09 -8.16 -3.35
CA GLU A 172 25.23 -8.98 -4.22
C GLU A 172 23.73 -8.66 -4.03
N VAL A 173 23.30 -8.12 -2.90
CA VAL A 173 21.92 -7.61 -2.71
C VAL A 173 21.78 -6.20 -3.28
N ALA A 174 22.74 -5.32 -2.99
CA ALA A 174 22.73 -3.93 -3.41
C ALA A 174 22.71 -3.75 -4.94
N GLU A 175 23.40 -4.61 -5.67
CA GLU A 175 23.53 -4.51 -7.14
C GLU A 175 22.39 -5.19 -7.92
N ILE A 176 21.34 -5.68 -7.24
CA ILE A 176 20.15 -6.22 -7.89
C ILE A 176 19.39 -5.06 -8.52
N ASP A 177 19.04 -5.19 -9.82
CA ASP A 177 18.23 -4.17 -10.51
C ASP A 177 16.83 -4.08 -9.87
N PRO A 178 16.48 -2.95 -9.22
CA PRO A 178 15.21 -2.83 -8.53
C PRO A 178 14.05 -2.51 -9.49
N TRP A 179 14.36 -2.18 -10.75
CA TRP A 179 13.40 -1.73 -11.75
C TRP A 179 12.93 -2.83 -12.69
N GLY A 180 13.58 -3.99 -12.68
CA GLY A 180 13.30 -5.04 -13.64
C GLY A 180 13.70 -6.43 -13.15
N GLY A 181 12.85 -7.40 -13.46
CA GLY A 181 13.12 -8.81 -13.23
C GLY A 181 12.57 -9.35 -11.91
N GLU A 182 13.25 -10.38 -11.42
CA GLU A 182 12.79 -11.26 -10.34
C GLU A 182 12.51 -10.54 -9.00
N PHE A 183 13.24 -9.46 -8.72
CA PHE A 183 13.17 -8.74 -7.44
C PHE A 183 12.52 -7.36 -7.58
N SER A 184 11.76 -7.14 -8.66
CA SER A 184 10.93 -5.94 -8.81
C SER A 184 10.03 -5.78 -7.59
N GLY A 185 10.00 -4.59 -7.00
CA GLY A 185 9.25 -4.29 -5.77
C GLY A 185 9.98 -4.58 -4.46
N CYS A 186 11.19 -5.15 -4.46
CA CYS A 186 12.02 -5.34 -3.26
C CYS A 186 13.01 -4.18 -3.03
N PHE A 187 12.63 -2.97 -3.41
CA PHE A 187 13.50 -1.79 -3.46
C PHE A 187 14.12 -1.48 -2.11
N ASP A 188 13.31 -1.56 -1.06
CA ASP A 188 13.67 -1.38 0.34
C ASP A 188 14.75 -2.37 0.83
N ARG A 189 14.80 -3.60 0.30
CA ARG A 189 15.82 -4.58 0.67
C ARG A 189 17.14 -4.36 -0.06
N ILE A 190 17.04 -3.97 -1.32
CA ILE A 190 18.20 -3.54 -2.11
C ILE A 190 18.84 -2.31 -1.46
N ASP A 191 18.02 -1.39 -0.95
CA ASP A 191 18.43 -0.20 -0.23
C ASP A 191 19.20 -0.52 1.07
N ILE A 192 18.77 -1.53 1.83
CA ILE A 192 19.51 -2.03 3.01
C ILE A 192 20.92 -2.47 2.62
N GLY A 193 21.09 -3.15 1.48
CA GLY A 193 22.40 -3.55 0.96
C GLY A 193 23.32 -2.34 0.76
N TRP A 194 22.85 -1.30 0.07
CA TRP A 194 23.60 -0.06 -0.14
C TRP A 194 23.90 0.70 1.16
N CYS A 195 22.90 0.82 2.06
CA CYS A 195 23.06 1.46 3.36
C CYS A 195 24.16 0.77 4.19
N ARG A 196 24.19 -0.57 4.19
CA ARG A 196 25.22 -1.35 4.91
C ARG A 196 26.61 -1.19 4.33
N LEU A 197 26.75 -1.19 3.00
CA LEU A 197 28.04 -0.93 2.34
C LEU A 197 28.56 0.48 2.64
N LEU A 198 27.67 1.47 2.63
CA LEU A 198 28.03 2.86 2.89
C LEU A 198 28.50 3.04 4.34
N HIS A 199 27.73 2.51 5.30
CA HIS A 199 28.09 2.52 6.71
C HIS A 199 29.45 1.85 6.96
N ASP A 200 29.66 0.66 6.40
CA ASP A 200 30.92 -0.07 6.57
C ASP A 200 32.12 0.68 5.96
N ALA A 201 31.96 1.24 4.76
CA ALA A 201 33.00 2.05 4.13
C ALA A 201 33.33 3.29 4.98
N ALA A 202 32.31 3.96 5.54
CA ALA A 202 32.49 5.14 6.36
C ALA A 202 33.24 4.84 7.68
N GLN A 203 32.90 3.73 8.34
CA GLN A 203 33.49 3.35 9.63
C GLN A 203 34.91 2.76 9.50
N VAL A 204 35.16 1.98 8.45
CA VAL A 204 36.40 1.16 8.35
C VAL A 204 37.40 1.72 7.35
N GLU A 205 36.94 2.23 6.20
CA GLU A 205 37.80 2.67 5.09
C GLU A 205 37.94 4.19 5.02
N GLY A 206 37.01 4.91 5.64
CA GLY A 206 37.02 6.36 5.77
C GLY A 206 36.13 7.09 4.76
N PRO A 207 36.07 8.43 4.84
CA PRO A 207 35.02 9.21 4.19
C PRO A 207 35.09 9.20 2.66
N GLU A 208 36.28 9.06 2.06
CA GLU A 208 36.42 8.97 0.60
C GLU A 208 35.87 7.64 0.04
N ALA A 209 36.04 6.54 0.78
CA ALA A 209 35.46 5.25 0.40
C ALA A 209 33.92 5.31 0.49
N ALA A 210 33.41 5.93 1.56
CA ALA A 210 31.97 6.17 1.71
C ALA A 210 31.39 7.02 0.55
N ARG A 211 32.05 8.12 0.17
CA ARG A 211 31.63 8.94 -0.99
C ARG A 211 31.59 8.14 -2.29
N LYS A 212 32.50 7.20 -2.49
CA LYS A 212 32.49 6.31 -3.65
C LYS A 212 31.28 5.37 -3.62
N ILE A 213 30.99 4.72 -2.49
CA ILE A 213 29.81 3.86 -2.35
C ILE A 213 28.52 4.66 -2.54
N TRP A 214 28.46 5.88 -2.00
CA TRP A 214 27.33 6.79 -2.20
C TRP A 214 27.11 7.08 -3.69
N GLN A 215 28.15 7.44 -4.44
CA GLN A 215 28.04 7.68 -5.88
C GLN A 215 27.57 6.43 -6.64
N GLU A 216 28.10 5.26 -6.31
CA GLU A 216 27.67 3.97 -6.89
C GLU A 216 26.17 3.72 -6.63
N ALA A 217 25.71 3.92 -5.38
CA ALA A 217 24.31 3.80 -5.01
C ALA A 217 23.42 4.78 -5.81
N ARG A 218 23.83 6.05 -5.90
CA ARG A 218 23.08 7.08 -6.65
C ARG A 218 22.95 6.76 -8.14
N VAL A 219 23.99 6.21 -8.75
CA VAL A 219 23.94 5.75 -10.15
C VAL A 219 22.99 4.56 -10.29
N HIS A 220 23.07 3.61 -9.37
CA HIS A 220 22.20 2.43 -9.36
C HIS A 220 20.72 2.79 -9.26
N HIS A 221 20.39 3.82 -8.50
CA HIS A 221 19.02 4.29 -8.30
C HIS A 221 18.44 5.08 -9.49
N ARG A 222 19.22 5.34 -10.56
CA ARG A 222 18.75 5.95 -11.83
C ARG A 222 17.84 7.19 -11.63
N ALA A 223 18.28 8.11 -10.77
CA ALA A 223 17.56 9.33 -10.38
C ALA A 223 16.42 9.17 -9.35
N ALA A 224 16.15 7.95 -8.85
CA ALA A 224 15.38 7.81 -7.62
C ALA A 224 16.17 8.27 -6.39
N ARG A 225 15.45 8.70 -5.34
CA ARG A 225 16.03 9.04 -4.04
C ARG A 225 16.70 7.81 -3.43
N PHE A 226 17.83 8.05 -2.78
CA PHE A 226 18.59 7.06 -2.01
C PHE A 226 19.10 7.74 -0.74
N PRO A 227 18.87 7.15 0.44
CA PRO A 227 18.09 5.93 0.69
C PRO A 227 16.58 6.14 0.50
N VAL A 228 15.78 5.05 0.54
CA VAL A 228 14.32 5.20 0.68
C VAL A 228 13.97 5.82 2.04
N THR A 229 12.85 6.54 2.09
CA THR A 229 12.44 7.38 3.24
C THR A 229 12.51 6.66 4.59
N MET A 230 12.11 5.38 4.64
CA MET A 230 12.11 4.57 5.86
C MET A 230 13.52 4.24 6.40
N HIS A 231 14.56 4.32 5.57
CA HIS A 231 15.94 4.01 5.93
C HIS A 231 16.80 5.27 6.14
N ALA A 232 16.25 6.45 5.87
CA ALA A 232 16.97 7.72 5.96
C ALA A 232 17.53 8.02 7.35
N TRP A 233 16.68 8.06 8.39
CA TRP A 233 17.13 8.36 9.76
C TRP A 233 18.07 7.30 10.35
N PRO A 234 17.79 5.98 10.22
CA PRO A 234 18.75 4.96 10.62
C PRO A 234 20.11 5.10 9.93
N LEU A 235 20.13 5.44 8.63
CA LEU A 235 21.38 5.66 7.91
C LEU A 235 22.11 6.91 8.39
N VAL A 236 21.41 8.03 8.59
CA VAL A 236 22.00 9.26 9.15
C VAL A 236 22.66 8.97 10.49
N GLU A 237 21.96 8.30 11.41
CA GLU A 237 22.52 7.94 12.71
C GLU A 237 23.80 7.11 12.60
N MET A 238 23.83 6.14 11.67
CA MET A 238 25.00 5.30 11.41
C MET A 238 26.20 6.07 10.84
N LEU A 239 25.97 7.21 10.16
CA LEU A 239 27.01 8.02 9.52
C LEU A 239 27.53 9.15 10.40
N LEU A 240 26.87 9.46 11.51
CA LEU A 240 27.34 10.48 12.44
C LEU A 240 28.76 10.14 12.93
N GLY A 241 29.64 11.15 12.92
CA GLY A 241 31.02 11.06 13.37
C GLY A 241 31.97 10.39 12.37
N THR A 242 31.51 9.99 11.18
CA THR A 242 32.36 9.31 10.18
C THR A 242 33.02 10.25 9.18
N GLY A 243 32.76 11.57 9.28
CA GLY A 243 33.39 12.58 8.41
C GLY A 243 32.78 12.69 7.02
N VAL A 244 31.49 12.37 6.88
CA VAL A 244 30.69 12.53 5.65
C VAL A 244 29.46 13.44 5.85
N PRO A 245 29.65 14.66 6.41
CA PRO A 245 28.54 15.60 6.63
C PRO A 245 27.81 15.94 5.32
N ASP A 246 28.52 15.96 4.20
CA ASP A 246 27.96 16.19 2.86
C ASP A 246 26.92 15.14 2.45
N ILE A 247 27.10 13.87 2.85
CA ILE A 247 26.14 12.80 2.55
C ILE A 247 24.93 12.93 3.48
N ILE A 248 25.17 13.17 4.78
CA ILE A 248 24.11 13.37 5.78
C ILE A 248 23.18 14.52 5.37
N GLU A 249 23.75 15.64 4.94
CA GLU A 249 23.00 16.82 4.47
C GLU A 249 22.06 16.47 3.31
N VAL A 250 22.54 15.70 2.32
CA VAL A 250 21.72 15.29 1.17
C VAL A 250 20.58 14.37 1.60
N ILE A 251 20.84 13.39 2.48
CA ILE A 251 19.81 12.46 2.96
C ILE A 251 18.68 13.22 3.68
N ILE A 252 19.05 14.16 4.55
CA ILE A 252 18.08 14.96 5.32
C ILE A 252 17.24 15.85 4.39
N HIS A 253 17.88 16.53 3.44
CA HIS A 253 17.13 17.37 2.49
C HIS A 253 16.18 16.55 1.62
N GLU A 254 16.62 15.42 1.06
CA GLU A 254 15.75 14.57 0.25
C GLU A 254 14.60 13.96 1.04
N TRP A 255 14.81 13.65 2.32
CA TRP A 255 13.74 13.20 3.22
C TRP A 255 12.72 14.32 3.48
N LEU A 256 13.18 15.55 3.75
CA LEU A 256 12.29 16.70 3.97
C LEU A 256 11.47 17.03 2.72
N ASP A 257 12.09 16.98 1.54
CA ASP A 257 11.40 17.17 0.26
C ASP A 257 10.32 16.09 0.05
N ALA A 258 10.63 14.82 0.34
CA ALA A 258 9.66 13.73 0.26
C ALA A 258 8.49 13.93 1.25
N ALA A 259 8.78 14.34 2.49
CA ALA A 259 7.75 14.61 3.48
C ALA A 259 6.83 15.76 3.04
N ILE A 260 7.36 16.81 2.42
CA ILE A 260 6.57 17.92 1.87
C ILE A 260 5.66 17.45 0.73
N GLU A 261 6.20 16.66 -0.20
CA GLU A 261 5.45 16.09 -1.33
C GLU A 261 4.29 15.21 -0.86
N ASP A 262 4.50 14.42 0.20
CA ASP A 262 3.48 13.54 0.79
C ASP A 262 2.46 14.28 1.68
N GLY A 263 2.50 15.62 1.72
CA GLY A 263 1.64 16.43 2.59
C GLY A 263 1.96 16.30 4.08
N ARG A 264 3.14 15.76 4.40
CA ARG A 264 3.68 15.52 5.75
C ARG A 264 4.77 16.51 6.15
N GLY A 265 4.89 17.65 5.46
CA GLY A 265 5.95 18.65 5.73
C GLY A 265 5.95 19.24 7.14
N GLU A 266 4.85 19.08 7.89
CA GLU A 266 4.73 19.46 9.31
C GLU A 266 4.73 18.26 10.27
N VAL A 267 4.86 17.02 9.76
CA VAL A 267 4.76 15.82 10.61
C VAL A 267 5.97 15.79 11.56
N PRO A 268 5.73 15.71 12.88
CA PRO A 268 6.81 15.54 13.82
C PRO A 268 7.48 14.21 13.53
N VAL A 269 8.77 14.28 13.16
CA VAL A 269 9.72 13.20 13.40
C VAL A 269 9.48 12.66 14.80
N THR A 270 9.51 11.34 14.95
CA THR A 270 9.47 10.70 16.28
C THR A 270 10.54 11.31 17.19
N GLU A 271 10.40 11.22 18.52
CA GLU A 271 11.39 11.78 19.45
C GLU A 271 12.83 11.31 19.13
N ASP A 272 12.97 10.06 18.70
CA ASP A 272 14.25 9.49 18.29
C ASP A 272 14.78 10.08 16.97
N GLU A 273 13.94 10.24 15.96
CA GLU A 273 14.33 10.88 14.69
C GLU A 273 14.68 12.36 14.89
N HIS A 274 13.95 13.06 15.77
CA HIS A 274 14.26 14.45 16.12
C HIS A 274 15.63 14.56 16.79
N ARG A 275 15.95 13.65 17.71
CA ARG A 275 17.30 13.56 18.31
C ARG A 275 18.37 13.35 17.25
N VAL A 276 18.15 12.43 16.29
CA VAL A 276 19.11 12.18 15.21
C VAL A 276 19.29 13.41 14.33
N TYR A 277 18.20 14.12 14.03
CA TYR A 277 18.25 15.37 13.28
C TYR A 277 19.07 16.46 13.98
N GLU A 278 18.88 16.68 15.29
CA GLU A 278 19.67 17.64 16.06
C GLU A 278 21.18 17.29 16.07
N LEU A 279 21.51 16.01 16.21
CA LEU A 279 22.90 15.54 16.14
C LEU A 279 23.51 15.78 14.77
N ALA A 280 22.75 15.53 13.70
CA ALA A 280 23.18 15.79 12.34
C ALA A 280 23.43 17.29 12.09
N LEU A 281 22.52 18.17 12.53
CA LEU A 281 22.71 19.61 12.43
C LEU A 281 24.00 20.08 13.13
N ALA A 282 24.27 19.57 14.33
CA ALA A 282 25.50 19.89 15.05
C ALA A 282 26.77 19.46 14.28
N GLU A 283 26.73 18.32 13.58
CA GLU A 283 27.84 17.85 12.74
C GLU A 283 28.04 18.70 11.48
N LEU A 284 26.95 19.14 10.85
CA LEU A 284 26.98 20.04 9.70
C LEU A 284 27.58 21.40 10.09
N GLU A 285 27.18 21.95 11.24
CA GLU A 285 27.70 23.22 11.76
C GLU A 285 29.16 23.14 12.23
N GLY A 286 29.58 21.98 12.76
CA GLY A 286 30.95 21.72 13.22
C GLY A 286 31.95 21.46 12.10
N SER A 287 31.48 21.21 10.88
CA SER A 287 32.31 20.90 9.72
C SER A 287 32.67 22.17 8.95
N PRO A 288 33.97 22.46 8.69
CA PRO A 288 34.34 23.65 7.95
C PRO A 288 33.77 23.58 6.53
N HIS A 289 32.90 24.54 6.18
CA HIS A 289 32.33 24.70 4.84
C HIS A 289 33.43 24.60 3.77
N ARG A 290 33.32 23.63 2.87
CA ARG A 290 34.18 23.49 1.69
C ARG A 290 33.52 24.10 0.48
#